data_AF-A0A5S3WPI9-F1
#
_entry.id   AF-A0A5S3WPI9-F1
#
_cell.length_a   1.000
_cell.length_b   1.000
_cell.length_c   1.000
_cell.angle_alpha   90.00
_cell.angle_beta   90.00
_cell.angle_gamma   90.00
#
_symmetry.space_group_name_H-M   'P 1'
#
loop_
_entity.id
_entity.type
_entity.pdbx_description
1 polymer ?
#
loop_
_entity_poly.entity_id
_entity_poly.type
_entity_poly.pdbx_seq_one_letter_code
_entity_poly.pdbx_strand_id
1 'polypeptide(L)'
;MTTETKPISQQLTEVAGRANALCQTVADKAGEITTTLNAKLAQVDARVTNAEASLNTEMAQAQSEFNSWKSGHTELVNGLDVHKQGKIKRYFFATTLGNGGYTADRDGPDAAFPHCASPQEPYYINLLEFDAQNGGGFGAAGDYFKCEVIMTHRGMFATNYTEHLVFTGTSFSDCVSAVMEAKSIVHNNHLSLFISEPDNPAKEIPLGSDLAGSSVPVNFRAIGQGYDSGTARLTLKVDPRFHCGASRAISVSTEYTSERGRPSAERISQNQPTWEQ
;
A
#
# COMPACT_ATOMS: atom_id res chain seq x y z
N MET A 1 91.36 -39.51 41.76
CA MET A 1 90.88 -38.23 41.19
C MET A 1 89.98 -37.59 42.23
N THR A 2 90.52 -36.65 42.99
CA THR A 2 89.77 -35.86 43.97
C THR A 2 88.88 -34.87 43.21
N THR A 3 87.57 -35.00 43.35
CA THR A 3 86.65 -33.91 43.00
C THR A 3 86.90 -32.77 43.99
N GLU A 4 87.68 -31.77 43.58
CA GLU A 4 87.79 -30.53 44.33
C GLU A 4 86.42 -29.87 44.42
N THR A 5 85.89 -29.76 45.64
CA THR A 5 84.66 -29.02 45.91
C THR A 5 84.97 -27.52 45.81
N LYS A 6 84.41 -26.83 44.82
CA LYS A 6 84.57 -25.36 44.68
C LYS A 6 84.23 -24.64 45.99
N PRO A 7 84.99 -23.60 46.40
CA PRO A 7 84.65 -22.78 47.55
C PRO A 7 83.22 -22.23 47.48
N ILE A 8 82.52 -22.15 48.62
CA ILE A 8 81.12 -21.68 48.72
C ILE A 8 80.93 -20.31 48.04
N SER A 9 81.90 -19.40 48.16
CA SER A 9 81.90 -18.10 47.50
C SER A 9 81.87 -18.18 45.96
N GLN A 10 82.54 -19.18 45.39
CA GLN A 10 82.56 -19.44 43.96
C GLN A 10 81.23 -20.05 43.49
N GLN A 11 80.65 -20.95 44.29
CA GLN A 11 79.31 -21.51 44.03
C GLN A 11 78.21 -20.43 44.09
N LEU A 12 78.26 -19.53 45.08
CA LEU A 12 77.33 -18.41 45.20
C LEU A 12 77.44 -17.43 44.02
N THR A 13 78.66 -17.14 43.56
CA THR A 13 78.89 -16.32 42.35
C THR A 13 78.28 -16.96 41.10
N GLU A 14 78.44 -18.27 40.92
CA GLU A 14 77.83 -19.00 39.79
C GLU A 14 76.31 -19.02 39.87
N VAL A 15 75.73 -19.20 41.06
CA VAL A 15 74.27 -19.13 41.28
C VAL A 15 73.74 -17.73 40.97
N ALA A 16 74.41 -16.67 41.45
CA ALA A 16 74.04 -15.30 41.17
C ALA A 16 74.11 -14.98 39.66
N GLY A 17 75.15 -15.46 38.97
CA GLY A 17 75.26 -15.33 37.51
C GLY A 17 74.12 -16.02 36.76
N ARG A 18 73.75 -17.25 37.16
CA ARG A 18 72.61 -17.98 36.59
C ARG A 18 71.27 -17.30 36.89
N ALA A 19 71.09 -16.78 38.10
CA ALA A 19 69.88 -16.06 38.49
C ALA A 19 69.71 -14.77 37.67
N ASN A 20 70.79 -13.99 37.49
CA ASN A 20 70.76 -12.80 36.63
C ASN A 20 70.47 -13.15 35.17
N ALA A 21 71.06 -14.22 34.64
CA ALA A 21 70.79 -14.70 33.29
C ALA A 21 69.31 -15.13 33.12
N LEU A 22 68.73 -15.79 34.13
CA LEU A 22 67.31 -16.14 34.14
C LEU A 22 66.42 -14.88 34.17
N CYS A 23 66.72 -13.90 35.03
CA CYS A 23 65.99 -12.64 35.08
C CYS A 23 66.01 -11.91 33.74
N GLN A 24 67.17 -11.85 33.08
CA GLN A 24 67.28 -11.26 31.75
C GLN A 24 66.45 -12.04 30.72
N THR A 25 66.52 -13.36 30.73
CA THR A 25 65.73 -14.21 29.82
C THR A 25 64.23 -13.98 30.00
N VAL A 26 63.76 -13.86 31.24
CA VAL A 26 62.34 -13.57 31.54
C VAL A 26 61.95 -12.18 31.03
N ALA A 27 62.79 -11.17 31.22
CA ALA A 27 62.54 -9.82 30.71
C ALA A 27 62.47 -9.79 29.17
N ASP A 28 63.41 -10.47 28.50
CA ASP A 28 63.43 -10.57 27.04
C ASP A 28 62.17 -11.28 26.52
N LYS A 29 61.76 -12.40 27.15
CA LYS A 29 60.55 -13.12 26.78
C LYS A 29 59.27 -12.32 27.05
N ALA A 30 59.20 -11.54 28.12
CA ALA A 30 58.08 -10.63 28.36
C ALA A 30 57.99 -9.53 27.27
N GLY A 31 59.14 -9.02 26.82
CA GLY A 31 59.23 -8.07 25.70
C GLY A 31 58.78 -8.68 24.36
N GLU A 32 59.20 -9.90 24.07
CA GLU A 32 58.77 -10.67 22.88
C GLU A 32 57.24 -10.90 22.89
N ILE A 33 56.68 -11.30 24.03
CA ILE A 33 55.23 -11.51 24.19
C ILE A 33 54.46 -10.22 23.93
N THR A 34 54.88 -9.11 24.54
CA THR A 34 54.22 -7.81 24.38
C THR A 34 54.23 -7.35 22.93
N THR A 35 55.38 -7.49 22.26
CA THR A 35 55.53 -7.15 20.83
C THR A 35 54.61 -8.00 19.97
N THR A 36 54.57 -9.31 20.22
CA THR A 36 53.72 -10.25 19.48
C THR A 36 52.23 -9.94 19.70
N LEU A 37 51.83 -9.66 20.94
CA LEU A 37 50.45 -9.34 21.29
C LEU A 37 49.99 -8.05 20.60
N ASN A 38 50.79 -6.99 20.63
CA ASN A 38 50.48 -5.73 19.96
C ASN A 38 50.37 -5.90 18.43
N ALA A 39 51.27 -6.69 17.83
CA ALA A 39 51.18 -7.01 16.41
C ALA A 39 49.91 -7.79 16.07
N LYS A 40 49.50 -8.73 16.93
CA LYS A 40 48.25 -9.49 16.75
C LYS A 40 47.01 -8.64 16.96
N LEU A 41 47.02 -7.73 17.93
CA LEU A 41 45.94 -6.79 18.16
C LEU A 41 45.74 -5.88 16.94
N ALA A 42 46.81 -5.27 16.43
CA ALA A 42 46.75 -4.45 15.22
C ALA A 42 46.26 -5.24 13.99
N GLN A 43 46.65 -6.52 13.85
CA GLN A 43 46.13 -7.41 12.80
C GLN A 43 44.62 -7.67 12.95
N VAL A 44 44.13 -7.86 14.18
CA VAL A 44 42.70 -8.06 14.45
C VAL A 44 41.92 -6.78 14.19
N ASP A 45 42.39 -5.64 14.68
CA ASP A 45 41.74 -4.34 14.50
C ASP A 45 41.60 -4.01 13.01
N ALA A 46 42.67 -4.17 12.22
CA ALA A 46 42.63 -3.96 10.78
C ALA A 46 41.61 -4.90 10.09
N ARG A 47 41.52 -6.17 10.53
CA ARG A 47 40.54 -7.12 9.99
C ARG A 47 39.12 -6.73 10.34
N VAL A 48 38.86 -6.27 11.57
CA VAL A 48 37.53 -5.81 12.00
C VAL A 48 37.12 -4.57 11.20
N THR A 49 37.98 -3.56 11.11
CA THR A 49 37.70 -2.35 10.33
C THR A 49 37.42 -2.66 8.85
N ASN A 50 38.21 -3.54 8.24
CA ASN A 50 37.99 -3.95 6.85
C ASN A 50 36.68 -4.73 6.68
N ALA A 51 36.33 -5.59 7.65
CA ALA A 51 35.08 -6.33 7.63
C ALA A 51 33.86 -5.40 7.79
N GLU A 52 33.91 -4.44 8.71
CA GLU A 52 32.86 -3.44 8.90
C GLU A 52 32.66 -2.59 7.64
N ALA A 53 33.75 -2.13 7.01
CA ALA A 53 33.67 -1.37 5.76
C ALA A 53 33.05 -2.20 4.62
N SER A 54 33.41 -3.48 4.52
CA SER A 54 32.87 -4.39 3.51
C SER A 54 31.37 -4.64 3.73
N LEU A 55 30.98 -4.95 4.97
CA LEU A 55 29.57 -5.15 5.35
C LEU A 55 28.72 -3.91 5.07
N ASN A 56 29.22 -2.71 5.42
CA ASN A 56 28.50 -1.47 5.14
C ASN A 56 28.30 -1.24 3.64
N THR A 57 29.29 -1.60 2.81
CA THR A 57 29.20 -1.50 1.35
C THR A 57 28.18 -2.49 0.79
N GLU A 58 28.23 -3.75 1.24
CA GLU A 58 27.29 -4.80 0.82
C GLU A 58 25.85 -4.47 1.24
N MET A 59 25.64 -3.96 2.45
CA MET A 59 24.32 -3.51 2.91
C MET A 59 23.78 -2.34 2.07
N ALA A 60 24.62 -1.36 1.77
CA ALA A 60 24.21 -0.22 0.94
C ALA A 60 23.82 -0.66 -0.47
N GLN A 61 24.58 -1.59 -1.06
CA GLN A 61 24.26 -2.18 -2.35
C GLN A 61 22.95 -2.98 -2.30
N ALA A 62 22.77 -3.87 -1.31
CA ALA A 62 21.55 -4.66 -1.14
C ALA A 62 20.31 -3.78 -0.93
N GLN A 63 20.43 -2.69 -0.15
CA GLN A 63 19.38 -1.70 0.05
C GLN A 63 19.00 -1.03 -1.28
N SER A 64 19.99 -0.66 -2.10
CA SER A 64 19.77 -0.04 -3.41
C SER A 64 19.08 -1.00 -4.38
N GLU A 65 19.55 -2.24 -4.49
CA GLU A 65 18.97 -3.29 -5.32
C GLU A 65 17.53 -3.61 -4.91
N PHE A 66 17.28 -3.72 -3.60
CA PHE A 66 15.93 -3.93 -3.06
C PHE A 66 15.00 -2.76 -3.39
N ASN A 67 15.45 -1.52 -3.24
CA ASN A 67 14.63 -0.35 -3.54
C ASN A 67 14.33 -0.25 -5.04
N SER A 68 15.29 -0.59 -5.90
CA SER A 68 15.10 -0.65 -7.36
C SER A 68 14.11 -1.76 -7.76
N TRP A 69 14.24 -2.93 -7.15
CA TRP A 69 13.28 -4.02 -7.35
C TRP A 69 11.87 -3.64 -6.88
N LYS A 70 11.75 -3.05 -5.68
CA LYS A 70 10.47 -2.63 -5.10
C LYS A 70 9.76 -1.60 -5.98
N SER A 71 10.45 -0.58 -6.46
CA SER A 71 9.84 0.48 -7.30
C SER A 71 9.33 -0.03 -8.64
N GLY A 72 9.91 -1.13 -9.15
CA GLY A 72 9.42 -1.84 -10.33
C GLY A 72 8.09 -2.58 -10.12
N HIS A 73 7.76 -2.94 -8.87
CA HIS A 73 6.61 -3.81 -8.55
C HIS A 73 5.50 -3.12 -7.77
N THR A 74 5.81 -2.06 -7.02
CA THR A 74 4.82 -1.33 -6.22
C THR A 74 5.12 0.16 -6.25
N GLU A 75 4.07 0.97 -6.27
CA GLU A 75 4.15 2.42 -6.10
C GLU A 75 3.01 2.93 -5.22
N LEU A 76 3.26 4.01 -4.49
CA LEU A 76 2.24 4.67 -3.67
C LEU A 76 1.54 5.72 -4.52
N VAL A 77 0.26 5.51 -4.84
CA VAL A 77 -0.56 6.46 -5.60
C VAL A 77 -1.73 6.86 -4.73
N ASN A 78 -1.85 8.17 -4.45
CA ASN A 78 -2.96 8.72 -3.67
C ASN A 78 -3.18 8.02 -2.31
N GLY A 79 -2.10 7.54 -1.69
CA GLY A 79 -2.14 6.85 -0.39
C GLY A 79 -2.52 5.37 -0.45
N LEU A 80 -2.58 4.75 -1.63
CA LEU A 80 -2.72 3.31 -1.80
C LEU A 80 -1.49 2.70 -2.48
N ASP A 81 -1.07 1.53 -2.01
CA ASP A 81 -0.09 0.72 -2.70
C ASP A 81 -0.72 0.14 -3.98
N VAL A 82 -0.15 0.49 -5.12
CA VAL A 82 -0.51 -0.02 -6.43
C VAL A 82 0.55 -1.02 -6.87
N HIS A 83 0.14 -2.26 -7.09
CA HIS A 83 0.99 -3.33 -7.59
C HIS A 83 1.05 -3.33 -9.11
N LYS A 84 2.24 -3.54 -9.67
CA LYS A 84 2.55 -3.45 -11.10
C LYS A 84 3.05 -4.79 -11.64
N GLN A 85 2.52 -5.19 -12.80
CA GLN A 85 2.97 -6.34 -13.58
C GLN A 85 2.86 -6.00 -15.08
N GLY A 86 3.98 -5.61 -15.69
CA GLY A 86 3.94 -4.99 -17.01
C GLY A 86 3.13 -3.70 -16.96
N LYS A 87 2.14 -3.54 -17.86
CA LYS A 87 1.19 -2.41 -17.82
C LYS A 87 0.06 -2.60 -16.81
N ILE A 88 -0.12 -3.81 -16.27
CA ILE A 88 -1.24 -4.08 -15.35
C ILE A 88 -0.93 -3.47 -13.99
N LYS A 89 -1.85 -2.64 -13.51
CA LYS A 89 -1.84 -1.99 -12.21
C LYS A 89 -3.02 -2.48 -11.39
N ARG A 90 -2.79 -2.79 -10.11
CA ARG A 90 -3.80 -3.33 -9.19
C ARG A 90 -3.75 -2.64 -7.85
N TYR A 91 -4.91 -2.34 -7.28
CA TYR A 91 -5.01 -1.95 -5.88
C TYR A 91 -6.30 -2.49 -5.27
N PHE A 92 -6.33 -2.45 -3.95
CA PHE A 92 -7.46 -2.85 -3.14
C PHE A 92 -7.65 -1.84 -2.01
N PHE A 93 -8.91 -1.55 -1.68
CA PHE A 93 -9.23 -0.90 -0.42
C PHE A 93 -10.52 -1.46 0.16
N ALA A 94 -10.64 -1.39 1.49
CA ALA A 94 -11.84 -1.76 2.21
C ALA A 94 -12.09 -0.79 3.35
N THR A 95 -13.35 -0.58 3.69
CA THR A 95 -13.75 0.25 4.85
C THR A 95 -15.14 -0.15 5.35
N THR A 96 -15.60 0.54 6.39
CA THR A 96 -17.00 0.55 6.81
C THR A 96 -17.60 1.93 6.55
N LEU A 97 -18.80 1.98 5.99
CA LEU A 97 -19.58 3.20 5.84
C LEU A 97 -20.39 3.45 7.11
N GLY A 98 -20.30 4.67 7.64
CA GLY A 98 -21.19 5.13 8.71
C GLY A 98 -22.62 5.12 8.19
N ASN A 99 -23.54 4.52 8.92
CA ASN A 99 -24.91 4.31 8.46
C ASN A 99 -25.95 4.95 9.38
N GLY A 100 -25.51 5.69 10.38
CA GLY A 100 -26.38 6.23 11.42
C GLY A 100 -26.83 5.20 12.46
N GLY A 101 -27.64 5.66 13.41
CA GLY A 101 -28.25 4.81 14.44
C GLY A 101 -29.62 4.29 14.04
N TYR A 102 -30.10 3.26 14.74
CA TYR A 102 -31.47 2.74 14.61
C TYR A 102 -32.29 3.06 15.86
N THR A 103 -33.55 3.45 15.67
CA THR A 103 -34.55 3.63 16.72
C THR A 103 -35.79 2.77 16.42
N ALA A 104 -36.31 2.09 17.43
CA ALA A 104 -37.53 1.29 17.31
C ALA A 104 -38.79 2.17 17.27
N ASP A 105 -38.76 3.34 17.92
CA ASP A 105 -39.94 4.17 18.23
C ASP A 105 -40.43 5.04 17.06
N ARG A 106 -39.78 4.94 15.89
CA ARG A 106 -40.11 5.71 14.67
C ARG A 106 -40.02 7.23 14.83
N ASP A 107 -39.15 7.68 15.73
CA ASP A 107 -38.94 9.08 16.10
C ASP A 107 -37.67 9.69 15.48
N GLY A 108 -37.12 9.05 14.45
CA GLY A 108 -35.97 9.55 13.70
C GLY A 108 -36.22 10.92 13.04
N PRO A 109 -35.20 11.76 12.90
CA PRO A 109 -35.35 13.13 12.40
C PRO A 109 -35.68 13.24 10.90
N ASP A 110 -35.50 12.16 10.12
CA ASP A 110 -35.87 12.11 8.70
C ASP A 110 -37.21 11.40 8.54
N ALA A 111 -38.25 12.14 8.11
CA ALA A 111 -39.59 11.60 7.95
C ALA A 111 -39.69 10.48 6.90
N ALA A 112 -38.78 10.44 5.91
CA ALA A 112 -38.71 9.35 4.93
C ALA A 112 -38.04 8.09 5.52
N PHE A 113 -37.24 8.25 6.57
CA PHE A 113 -36.53 7.18 7.28
C PHE A 113 -36.78 7.25 8.79
N PRO A 114 -38.02 7.06 9.27
CA PRO A 114 -38.40 7.34 10.65
C PRO A 114 -37.71 6.42 11.68
N HIS A 115 -37.15 5.29 11.26
CA HIS A 115 -36.36 4.40 12.11
C HIS A 115 -34.87 4.75 12.18
N CYS A 116 -34.43 5.76 11.43
CA CYS A 116 -33.04 6.20 11.44
C CYS A 116 -32.83 7.26 12.54
N ALA A 117 -32.08 6.94 13.58
CA ALA A 117 -31.85 7.83 14.72
C ALA A 117 -30.84 8.96 14.39
N SER A 118 -29.92 8.73 13.45
CA SER A 118 -28.88 9.71 13.06
C SER A 118 -28.53 9.53 11.59
N PRO A 119 -29.41 9.98 10.67
CA PRO A 119 -29.20 9.83 9.23
C PRO A 119 -27.88 10.49 8.79
N GLN A 120 -27.21 9.84 7.83
CA GLN A 120 -25.96 10.33 7.25
C GLN A 120 -26.23 10.78 5.81
N GLU A 121 -25.50 11.79 5.35
CA GLU A 121 -25.50 12.18 3.94
C GLU A 121 -24.98 11.04 3.05
N PRO A 122 -25.42 10.95 1.79
CA PRO A 122 -24.93 9.96 0.84
C PRO A 122 -23.41 9.96 0.70
N TYR A 123 -22.83 8.78 0.58
CA TYR A 123 -21.41 8.61 0.26
C TYR A 123 -21.20 8.53 -1.25
N TYR A 124 -20.17 9.20 -1.73
CA TYR A 124 -19.59 9.02 -3.06
C TYR A 124 -18.32 8.20 -2.93
N ILE A 125 -18.31 7.02 -3.55
CA ILE A 125 -17.24 6.05 -3.50
C ILE A 125 -16.56 6.02 -4.86
N ASN A 126 -15.38 6.62 -4.92
CA ASN A 126 -14.60 6.79 -6.13
C ASN A 126 -13.72 5.56 -6.37
N LEU A 127 -14.18 4.71 -7.27
CA LEU A 127 -13.64 3.37 -7.50
C LEU A 127 -12.34 3.41 -8.28
N LEU A 128 -12.27 4.24 -9.34
CA LEU A 128 -11.14 4.43 -10.25
C LEU A 128 -11.31 5.78 -10.98
N GLU A 129 -10.21 6.48 -11.23
CA GLU A 129 -10.17 7.76 -11.95
C GLU A 129 -9.28 7.68 -13.18
N PHE A 130 -9.62 8.44 -14.21
CA PHE A 130 -8.79 8.71 -15.37
C PHE A 130 -8.60 10.22 -15.51
N ASP A 131 -7.38 10.68 -15.28
CA ASP A 131 -7.02 12.11 -15.34
C ASP A 131 -6.51 12.45 -16.73
N ALA A 132 -7.20 13.37 -17.43
CA ALA A 132 -6.81 13.79 -18.76
C ALA A 132 -5.47 14.56 -18.80
N GLN A 133 -4.91 14.98 -17.66
CA GLN A 133 -3.63 15.67 -17.49
C GLN A 133 -3.32 16.68 -18.61
N ASN A 134 -3.85 17.89 -18.50
CA ASN A 134 -3.61 19.00 -19.44
C ASN A 134 -4.01 18.68 -20.90
N GLY A 135 -5.13 17.97 -21.11
CA GLY A 135 -5.65 17.71 -22.46
C GLY A 135 -4.94 16.57 -23.20
N GLY A 136 -4.31 15.64 -22.46
CA GLY A 136 -3.64 14.47 -23.00
C GLY A 136 -4.54 13.23 -23.12
N GLY A 137 -5.85 13.38 -22.93
CA GLY A 137 -6.85 12.31 -23.01
C GLY A 137 -6.84 11.31 -21.85
N PHE A 138 -7.80 10.37 -21.85
CA PHE A 138 -8.08 9.48 -20.72
C PHE A 138 -7.40 8.09 -20.79
N GLY A 139 -6.68 7.80 -21.87
CA GLY A 139 -6.02 6.50 -22.07
C GLY A 139 -5.43 6.36 -23.46
N ALA A 140 -5.00 5.14 -23.77
CA ALA A 140 -4.35 4.74 -25.01
C ALA A 140 -4.95 3.44 -25.58
N ALA A 141 -4.52 3.08 -26.79
CA ALA A 141 -5.07 1.94 -27.50
C ALA A 141 -4.83 0.64 -26.73
N GLY A 142 -5.90 -0.13 -26.52
CA GLY A 142 -5.86 -1.40 -25.81
C GLY A 142 -5.90 -1.28 -24.29
N ASP A 143 -6.11 -0.08 -23.73
CA ASP A 143 -6.28 0.07 -22.29
C ASP A 143 -7.61 -0.54 -21.82
N TYR A 144 -7.54 -1.25 -20.70
CA TYR A 144 -8.70 -1.81 -20.03
C TYR A 144 -8.67 -1.50 -18.54
N PHE A 145 -9.84 -1.67 -17.91
CA PHE A 145 -9.96 -1.72 -16.46
C PHE A 145 -11.07 -2.68 -16.03
N LYS A 146 -10.95 -3.14 -14.78
CA LYS A 146 -11.94 -3.90 -14.05
C LYS A 146 -12.01 -3.38 -12.61
N CYS A 147 -13.21 -3.09 -12.13
CA CYS A 147 -13.47 -2.77 -10.72
C CYS A 147 -14.52 -3.73 -10.17
N GLU A 148 -14.23 -4.43 -9.09
CA GLU A 148 -15.19 -5.29 -8.38
C GLU A 148 -15.51 -4.67 -7.02
N VAL A 149 -16.80 -4.47 -6.76
CA VAL A 149 -17.31 -3.89 -5.52
C VAL A 149 -18.16 -4.93 -4.82
N ILE A 150 -17.82 -5.20 -3.57
CA ILE A 150 -18.64 -6.02 -2.66
C ILE A 150 -18.95 -5.18 -1.43
N MET A 151 -20.24 -5.01 -1.15
CA MET A 151 -20.73 -4.35 0.06
C MET A 151 -21.66 -5.28 0.83
N THR A 152 -21.38 -5.50 2.11
CA THR A 152 -22.16 -6.43 2.96
C THR A 152 -22.49 -5.83 4.32
N HIS A 153 -23.56 -6.32 4.94
CA HIS A 153 -23.77 -6.17 6.38
C HIS A 153 -23.10 -7.34 7.12
N ARG A 154 -22.18 -7.08 8.05
CA ARG A 154 -21.55 -8.10 8.94
C ARG A 154 -21.01 -9.36 8.24
N GLY A 155 -20.52 -9.23 7.00
CA GLY A 155 -20.01 -10.36 6.23
C GLY A 155 -21.09 -11.33 5.73
N MET A 156 -22.36 -10.93 5.74
CA MET A 156 -23.51 -11.75 5.33
C MET A 156 -23.63 -11.89 3.80
N PHE A 157 -22.54 -12.34 3.15
CA PHE A 157 -22.43 -12.42 1.69
C PHE A 157 -23.48 -13.36 1.06
N ALA A 158 -23.75 -14.50 1.69
CA ALA A 158 -24.65 -15.55 1.19
C ALA A 158 -26.14 -15.28 1.46
N THR A 159 -26.52 -14.06 1.85
CA THR A 159 -27.89 -13.68 2.18
C THR A 159 -28.31 -12.44 1.40
N ASN A 160 -29.56 -11.99 1.58
CA ASN A 160 -30.09 -10.76 1.00
C ASN A 160 -29.51 -9.51 1.70
N TYR A 161 -28.19 -9.40 1.86
CA TYR A 161 -27.49 -8.27 2.46
C TYR A 161 -26.20 -7.90 1.69
N THR A 162 -26.13 -8.28 0.41
CA THR A 162 -24.94 -8.15 -0.44
C THR A 162 -25.24 -7.34 -1.69
N GLU A 163 -24.50 -6.25 -1.85
CA GLU A 163 -24.34 -5.58 -3.13
C GLU A 163 -23.06 -6.09 -3.77
N HIS A 164 -23.15 -6.61 -4.99
CA HIS A 164 -22.00 -7.13 -5.74
C HIS A 164 -22.07 -6.61 -7.17
N LEU A 165 -21.16 -5.70 -7.50
CA LEU A 165 -21.08 -5.03 -8.79
C LEU A 165 -19.71 -5.29 -9.42
N VAL A 166 -19.67 -5.56 -10.72
CA VAL A 166 -18.43 -5.71 -11.48
C VAL A 166 -18.47 -4.79 -12.68
N PHE A 167 -17.52 -3.87 -12.76
CA PHE A 167 -17.32 -3.00 -13.91
C PHE A 167 -16.18 -3.56 -14.75
N THR A 168 -16.40 -3.72 -16.06
CA THR A 168 -15.34 -4.05 -17.01
C THR A 168 -15.41 -3.06 -18.16
N GLY A 169 -14.31 -2.39 -18.46
CA GLY A 169 -14.32 -1.28 -19.39
C GLY A 169 -12.98 -0.99 -20.04
N THR A 170 -12.98 0.07 -20.84
CA THR A 170 -11.81 0.56 -21.58
C THR A 170 -11.73 2.08 -21.48
N SER A 171 -10.52 2.60 -21.65
CA SER A 171 -10.24 4.04 -21.71
C SER A 171 -9.44 4.35 -22.96
N PHE A 172 -9.75 5.46 -23.63
CA PHE A 172 -8.98 5.95 -24.77
C PHE A 172 -8.85 7.48 -24.69
N SER A 173 -8.41 8.14 -25.76
CA SER A 173 -8.16 9.58 -25.75
C SER A 173 -9.36 10.41 -25.30
N ASP A 174 -10.57 10.10 -25.76
CA ASP A 174 -11.76 10.93 -25.59
C ASP A 174 -12.92 10.19 -24.91
N CYS A 175 -12.69 8.98 -24.39
CA CYS A 175 -13.76 8.13 -23.86
C CYS A 175 -13.28 7.26 -22.69
N VAL A 176 -14.16 7.11 -21.70
CA VAL A 176 -14.06 6.11 -20.64
C VAL A 176 -15.43 5.48 -20.49
N SER A 177 -15.52 4.19 -20.80
CA SER A 177 -16.79 3.46 -20.80
C SER A 177 -16.61 2.05 -20.26
N ALA A 178 -17.69 1.50 -19.71
CA ALA A 178 -17.74 0.15 -19.17
C ALA A 178 -19.09 -0.51 -19.41
N VAL A 179 -19.09 -1.82 -19.21
CA VAL A 179 -20.29 -2.56 -18.84
C VAL A 179 -20.22 -2.83 -17.34
N MET A 180 -21.25 -2.42 -16.61
CA MET A 180 -21.47 -2.81 -15.23
C MET A 180 -22.36 -4.06 -15.19
N GLU A 181 -21.88 -5.12 -14.57
CA GLU A 181 -22.65 -6.31 -14.24
C GLU A 181 -23.11 -6.22 -12.77
N ALA A 182 -24.42 -6.20 -12.55
CA ALA A 182 -25.00 -6.25 -11.22
C ALA A 182 -25.22 -7.71 -10.82
N LYS A 183 -24.30 -8.30 -10.05
CA LYS A 183 -24.41 -9.69 -9.60
C LYS A 183 -25.49 -9.84 -8.53
N SER A 184 -25.57 -8.87 -7.62
CA SER A 184 -26.60 -8.79 -6.58
C SER A 184 -26.83 -7.34 -6.19
N ILE A 185 -28.10 -6.94 -6.05
CA ILE A 185 -28.49 -5.67 -5.42
C ILE A 185 -29.68 -5.95 -4.50
N VAL A 186 -29.58 -5.62 -3.21
CA VAL A 186 -30.57 -6.01 -2.19
C VAL A 186 -31.76 -5.08 -2.14
N HIS A 187 -31.49 -3.76 -2.19
CA HIS A 187 -32.51 -2.74 -1.99
C HIS A 187 -32.60 -1.81 -3.18
N ASN A 188 -33.81 -1.37 -3.50
CA ASN A 188 -34.01 -0.27 -4.45
C ASN A 188 -33.63 1.06 -3.81
N ASN A 189 -33.28 2.04 -4.65
CA ASN A 189 -33.08 3.45 -4.31
C ASN A 189 -31.87 3.80 -3.43
N HIS A 190 -31.14 2.81 -2.89
CA HIS A 190 -29.98 3.06 -2.04
C HIS A 190 -28.66 3.22 -2.80
N LEU A 191 -28.62 2.79 -4.07
CA LEU A 191 -27.43 2.87 -4.92
C LEU A 191 -27.75 3.63 -6.20
N SER A 192 -26.80 4.42 -6.66
CA SER A 192 -26.76 4.91 -8.03
C SER A 192 -25.32 4.99 -8.54
N LEU A 193 -25.13 4.83 -9.85
CA LEU A 193 -23.90 5.28 -10.49
C LEU A 193 -23.97 6.79 -10.64
N PHE A 194 -22.95 7.47 -10.16
CA PHE A 194 -22.83 8.91 -10.28
C PHE A 194 -21.82 9.24 -11.39
N ILE A 195 -22.22 10.11 -12.31
CA ILE A 195 -21.42 10.51 -13.47
C ILE A 195 -21.39 12.04 -13.52
N SER A 196 -20.18 12.59 -13.43
CA SER A 196 -19.93 14.01 -13.71
C SER A 196 -19.18 14.11 -15.03
N GLU A 197 -19.80 14.79 -16.00
CA GLU A 197 -19.20 15.17 -17.28
C GLU A 197 -19.14 16.71 -17.34
N PRO A 198 -18.19 17.31 -18.08
CA PRO A 198 -18.16 18.76 -18.25
C PRO A 198 -19.39 19.24 -19.00
N ASP A 199 -19.76 20.49 -18.77
CA ASP A 199 -20.85 21.21 -19.44
C ASP A 199 -22.24 20.57 -19.33
N ASN A 200 -22.39 19.52 -18.51
CA ASN A 200 -23.63 18.79 -18.30
C ASN A 200 -23.94 18.69 -16.81
N PRO A 201 -25.22 18.76 -16.41
CA PRO A 201 -25.62 18.39 -15.06
C PRO A 201 -25.15 16.97 -14.74
N ALA A 202 -24.73 16.75 -13.49
CA ALA A 202 -24.39 15.41 -13.03
C ALA A 202 -25.56 14.44 -13.26
N LYS A 203 -25.23 13.24 -13.71
CA LYS A 203 -26.18 12.18 -14.03
C LYS A 203 -26.09 11.10 -12.96
N GLU A 204 -27.24 10.60 -12.55
CA GLU A 204 -27.34 9.43 -11.68
C GLU A 204 -28.12 8.33 -12.38
N ILE A 205 -27.55 7.13 -12.42
CA ILE A 205 -28.22 5.93 -12.90
C ILE A 205 -28.63 5.11 -11.67
N PRO A 206 -29.92 5.10 -11.28
CA PRO A 206 -30.37 4.33 -10.12
C PRO A 206 -30.08 2.84 -10.32
N LEU A 207 -29.57 2.20 -9.28
CA LEU A 207 -29.31 0.78 -9.26
C LEU A 207 -30.27 0.08 -8.31
N GLY A 208 -31.19 -0.71 -8.87
CA GLY A 208 -32.20 -1.46 -8.14
C GLY A 208 -31.98 -2.97 -8.18
N SER A 209 -32.72 -3.70 -7.34
CA SER A 209 -32.71 -5.16 -7.29
C SER A 209 -33.22 -5.81 -8.59
N ASP A 210 -33.98 -5.07 -9.39
CA ASP A 210 -34.41 -5.46 -10.74
C ASP A 210 -33.26 -5.58 -11.74
N LEU A 211 -32.12 -4.93 -11.48
CA LEU A 211 -30.91 -5.07 -12.29
C LEU A 211 -30.07 -6.29 -11.93
N ALA A 212 -30.40 -7.04 -10.86
CA ALA A 212 -29.63 -8.23 -10.49
C ALA A 212 -29.60 -9.26 -11.64
N GLY A 213 -28.41 -9.75 -11.96
CA GLY A 213 -28.15 -10.61 -13.12
C GLY A 213 -28.04 -9.88 -14.46
N SER A 214 -28.24 -8.55 -14.49
CA SER A 214 -28.22 -7.75 -15.72
C SER A 214 -26.90 -7.01 -15.94
N SER A 215 -26.73 -6.51 -17.16
CA SER A 215 -25.60 -5.68 -17.57
C SER A 215 -26.09 -4.30 -18.01
N VAL A 216 -25.42 -3.25 -17.52
CA VAL A 216 -25.74 -1.84 -17.80
C VAL A 216 -24.54 -1.21 -18.50
N PRO A 217 -24.67 -0.72 -19.75
CA PRO A 217 -23.62 0.06 -20.39
C PRO A 217 -23.54 1.46 -19.75
N VAL A 218 -22.33 1.93 -19.49
CA VAL A 218 -22.08 3.20 -18.80
C VAL A 218 -20.94 3.94 -19.47
N ASN A 219 -21.13 5.25 -19.67
CA ASN A 219 -20.07 6.16 -20.09
C ASN A 219 -19.75 7.10 -18.93
N PHE A 220 -18.53 7.02 -18.42
CA PHE A 220 -17.99 7.99 -17.44
C PHE A 220 -17.40 9.21 -18.15
N ARG A 221 -17.07 9.04 -19.44
CA ARG A 221 -16.80 10.09 -20.41
C ARG A 221 -17.25 9.60 -21.77
N ALA A 222 -18.26 10.22 -22.36
CA ALA A 222 -18.73 9.87 -23.69
C ALA A 222 -17.85 10.45 -24.81
N ILE A 223 -17.79 9.75 -25.95
CA ILE A 223 -17.14 10.25 -27.18
C ILE A 223 -17.74 11.57 -27.64
N GLY A 224 -16.94 12.37 -28.34
CA GLY A 224 -17.40 13.63 -28.94
C GLY A 224 -17.62 14.77 -27.94
N GLN A 225 -17.30 14.57 -26.66
CA GLN A 225 -17.33 15.61 -25.63
C GLN A 225 -15.99 16.35 -25.49
N GLY A 226 -14.97 16.00 -26.30
CA GLY A 226 -13.61 16.52 -26.23
C GLY A 226 -12.65 15.65 -25.41
N TYR A 227 -11.38 16.04 -25.32
CA TYR A 227 -10.34 15.40 -24.50
C TYR A 227 -9.75 16.37 -23.47
N ASP A 228 -10.56 17.37 -23.09
CA ASP A 228 -10.17 18.51 -22.26
C ASP A 228 -9.73 18.09 -20.85
N SER A 229 -9.13 19.03 -20.11
CA SER A 229 -8.72 18.82 -18.72
C SER A 229 -9.90 18.39 -17.84
N GLY A 230 -9.67 17.38 -17.00
CA GLY A 230 -10.62 16.91 -15.99
C GLY A 230 -10.45 15.43 -15.69
N THR A 231 -11.31 14.92 -14.82
CA THR A 231 -11.24 13.54 -14.32
C THR A 231 -12.49 12.75 -14.68
N ALA A 232 -12.36 11.77 -15.57
CA ALA A 232 -13.40 10.78 -15.79
C ALA A 232 -13.37 9.76 -14.64
N ARG A 233 -14.47 9.62 -13.92
CA ARG A 233 -14.48 8.93 -12.62
C ARG A 233 -15.58 7.90 -12.54
N LEU A 234 -15.22 6.72 -12.03
CA LEU A 234 -16.16 5.68 -11.65
C LEU A 234 -16.60 5.93 -10.22
N THR A 235 -17.79 6.51 -10.04
CA THR A 235 -18.33 6.81 -8.71
C THR A 235 -19.61 6.02 -8.44
N LEU A 236 -19.62 5.31 -7.32
CA LEU A 236 -20.83 4.73 -6.75
C LEU A 236 -21.36 5.67 -5.67
N LYS A 237 -22.59 6.13 -5.80
CA LYS A 237 -23.29 6.86 -4.75
C LYS A 237 -24.09 5.87 -3.91
N VAL A 238 -23.90 5.93 -2.59
CA VAL A 238 -24.57 5.07 -1.61
C VAL A 238 -25.35 5.96 -0.65
N ASP A 239 -26.66 5.78 -0.57
CA ASP A 239 -27.50 6.41 0.44
C ASP A 239 -27.56 5.52 1.68
N PRO A 240 -26.83 5.85 2.77
CA PRO A 240 -26.75 5.01 3.95
C PRO A 240 -28.07 4.97 4.74
N ARG A 241 -29.01 5.88 4.49
CA ARG A 241 -30.27 5.97 5.26
C ARG A 241 -31.14 4.72 5.10
N PHE A 242 -31.03 4.03 3.96
CA PHE A 242 -31.65 2.72 3.73
C PHE A 242 -31.10 1.59 4.60
N HIS A 243 -30.02 1.86 5.36
CA HIS A 243 -29.32 0.87 6.16
C HIS A 243 -29.09 1.32 7.59
N CYS A 244 -29.88 2.27 8.12
CA CYS A 244 -29.67 2.74 9.50
C CYS A 244 -29.73 1.59 10.52
N GLY A 245 -28.71 1.52 11.38
CA GLY A 245 -28.48 0.40 12.31
C GLY A 245 -27.87 -0.87 11.71
N ALA A 246 -27.79 -0.99 10.39
CA ALA A 246 -27.12 -2.07 9.67
C ALA A 246 -25.84 -1.59 8.94
N SER A 247 -24.72 -1.52 9.66
CA SER A 247 -23.46 -1.01 9.09
C SER A 247 -23.02 -1.80 7.85
N ARG A 248 -22.43 -1.10 6.88
CA ARG A 248 -22.02 -1.69 5.59
C ARG A 248 -20.50 -1.67 5.46
N ALA A 249 -19.92 -2.86 5.37
CA ALA A 249 -18.52 -3.03 5.02
C ALA A 249 -18.42 -3.10 3.49
N ILE A 250 -17.56 -2.27 2.91
CA ILE A 250 -17.29 -2.23 1.48
C ILE A 250 -15.86 -2.67 1.21
N SER A 251 -15.67 -3.41 0.13
CA SER A 251 -14.37 -3.73 -0.46
C SER A 251 -14.40 -3.45 -1.95
N VAL A 252 -13.30 -2.90 -2.46
CA VAL A 252 -13.12 -2.56 -3.87
C VAL A 252 -11.80 -3.14 -4.32
N SER A 253 -11.85 -4.01 -5.33
CA SER A 253 -10.69 -4.56 -6.02
C SER A 253 -10.64 -4.00 -7.43
N THR A 254 -9.51 -3.36 -7.78
CA THR A 254 -9.37 -2.69 -9.07
C THR A 254 -8.13 -3.18 -9.81
N GLU A 255 -8.28 -3.40 -11.11
CA GLU A 255 -7.23 -3.73 -12.07
C GLU A 255 -7.36 -2.80 -13.28
N TYR A 256 -6.27 -2.23 -13.79
CA TYR A 256 -6.31 -1.32 -14.94
C TYR A 256 -4.94 -1.25 -15.62
N THR A 257 -4.90 -0.77 -16.87
CA THR A 257 -3.62 -0.60 -17.61
C THR A 257 -3.28 0.83 -17.99
N SER A 258 -4.27 1.72 -18.01
CA SER A 258 -4.07 3.10 -18.46
C SER A 258 -3.07 3.85 -17.58
N GLU A 259 -2.13 4.56 -18.19
CA GLU A 259 -1.22 5.49 -17.51
C GLU A 259 -1.92 6.76 -17.00
N ARG A 260 -3.16 6.99 -17.44
CA ARG A 260 -4.04 8.04 -16.93
C ARG A 260 -4.92 7.54 -15.78
N GLY A 261 -5.01 6.22 -15.61
CA GLY A 261 -5.75 5.56 -14.54
C GLY A 261 -5.05 5.72 -13.19
N ARG A 262 -5.81 5.96 -12.11
CA ARG A 262 -5.30 5.99 -10.73
C ARG A 262 -6.38 5.72 -9.68
N PRO A 263 -6.02 5.21 -8.49
CA PRO A 263 -6.91 5.31 -7.33
C PRO A 263 -7.21 6.79 -7.02
N SER A 264 -8.43 7.08 -6.58
CA SER A 264 -8.81 8.45 -6.18
C SER A 264 -8.05 8.92 -4.94
N ALA A 265 -7.74 10.22 -4.89
CA ALA A 265 -7.23 10.88 -3.69
C ALA A 265 -8.27 10.86 -2.56
N GLU A 266 -9.51 11.20 -2.90
CA GLU A 266 -10.66 11.17 -1.99
C GLU A 266 -11.56 9.98 -2.36
N ARG A 267 -11.19 8.79 -1.88
CA ARG A 267 -11.90 7.54 -2.25
C ARG A 267 -13.33 7.47 -1.77
N ILE A 268 -13.62 8.05 -0.60
CA ILE A 268 -14.92 8.01 0.03
C ILE A 268 -15.16 9.38 0.62
N SER A 269 -16.22 10.03 0.17
CA SER A 269 -16.62 11.36 0.61
C SER A 269 -18.12 11.45 0.78
N GLN A 270 -18.59 12.45 1.52
CA GLN A 270 -19.98 12.91 1.47
C GLN A 270 -20.13 14.16 0.60
N ASN A 271 -19.01 14.67 0.05
CA ASN A 271 -19.02 15.70 -0.96
C ASN A 271 -19.20 15.07 -2.34
N GLN A 272 -20.10 15.66 -3.13
CA GLN A 272 -20.29 15.25 -4.52
C GLN A 272 -19.02 15.57 -5.33
N PRO A 273 -18.42 14.60 -6.04
CA PRO A 273 -17.25 14.87 -6.86
C PRO A 273 -17.64 15.70 -8.08
N THR A 274 -16.75 16.61 -8.49
CA THR A 274 -16.91 17.38 -9.74
C THR A 274 -15.93 16.91 -10.82
N TRP A 275 -16.14 17.38 -12.05
CA TRP A 275 -15.30 17.05 -13.20
C TRP A 275 -13.87 17.58 -13.06
N GLU A 276 -13.72 18.74 -12.43
CA GLU A 276 -12.45 19.48 -12.28
C GLU A 276 -11.57 18.97 -11.13
N GLN A 277 -12.15 18.15 -10.25
CA GLN A 277 -11.47 17.49 -9.13
C GLN A 277 -10.90 16.15 -9.57
#